data_AF-A0A7H8QLC5-F1
#
_entry.id   AF-A0A7H8QLC5-F1
#
_cell.length_a   1.000
_cell.length_b   1.000
_cell.length_c   1.000
_cell.angle_alpha   90.00
_cell.angle_beta   90.00
_cell.angle_gamma   90.00
#
_symmetry.space_group_name_H-M   'P 1'
#
loop_
_entity.id
_entity.type
_entity.pdbx_description
1 polymer ?
#
loop_
_entity_poly.entity_id
_entity_poly.type
_entity_poly.pdbx_seq_one_letter_code
_entity_poly.pdbx_strand_id
1 'polypeptide(L)'
;MELDHYLTLYYRDYDEINSKSIHHAVQACHGLTVPYEFPGDYVIMCGRHSDPVDLFGDMTLADFRHALDYFSTYHDQTIRETPGGGSVLAVQISCALEQRLYARDAFISVAVDRDFIGTSNTISPLSEALGNSIKICKLNCNELKREGERMDISLEEDFRNSYADILLTDMDPTSENWGKFIEASSFSGNVILLNDDRADLSFELVQTITAYSLGVLKPLFEKSLRGEISRQDDLAEILPEKMMAWKPAEAFQETEQLGLRRGFVARIDSSTKNLATQESRVLDVIDRILHGQP
;
A
#
# COMPACT_ATOMS: atom_id res chain seq x y z
N MET A 1 -19.89 -1.84 18.08
CA MET A 1 -19.24 -2.60 19.17
C MET A 1 -17.87 -2.97 18.67
N GLU A 2 -16.83 -2.85 19.49
CA GLU A 2 -15.46 -3.15 19.06
C GLU A 2 -15.08 -4.49 19.70
N LEU A 3 -14.57 -5.42 18.89
CA LEU A 3 -14.05 -6.70 19.41
C LEU A 3 -12.66 -6.45 19.99
N ASP A 4 -12.39 -7.04 21.15
CA ASP A 4 -11.08 -7.02 21.81
C ASP A 4 -10.14 -8.14 21.32
N HIS A 5 -10.57 -8.89 20.30
CA HIS A 5 -9.89 -10.04 19.74
C HIS A 5 -10.05 -10.09 18.21
N TYR A 6 -9.41 -11.08 17.58
CA TYR A 6 -9.36 -11.21 16.12
C TYR A 6 -10.35 -12.25 15.62
N LEU A 7 -10.99 -11.96 14.49
CA LEU A 7 -11.69 -12.95 13.68
C LEU A 7 -10.88 -13.18 12.41
N THR A 8 -10.59 -14.45 12.11
CA THR A 8 -9.92 -14.84 10.88
C THR A 8 -10.90 -15.54 9.95
N LEU A 9 -10.96 -15.07 8.70
CA LEU A 9 -11.74 -15.67 7.62
C LEU A 9 -10.83 -16.56 6.77
N TYR A 10 -11.18 -17.83 6.64
CA TYR A 10 -10.62 -18.77 5.67
C TYR A 10 -11.62 -18.99 4.55
N TYR A 11 -11.16 -19.00 3.31
CA TYR A 11 -12.03 -19.23 2.16
C TYR A 11 -11.34 -20.09 1.09
N ARG A 12 -12.15 -20.81 0.30
CA ARG A 12 -11.72 -21.50 -0.93
C ARG A 12 -12.46 -20.87 -2.11
N ASP A 13 -11.77 -20.14 -2.97
CA ASP A 13 -12.34 -19.35 -4.09
C ASP A 13 -12.37 -20.08 -5.45
N TYR A 14 -11.89 -21.31 -5.51
CA TYR A 14 -11.87 -22.10 -6.75
C TYR A 14 -13.23 -22.69 -7.15
N ASP A 15 -14.25 -22.57 -6.31
CA ASP A 15 -15.58 -23.10 -6.59
C ASP A 15 -16.45 -22.01 -7.22
N GLU A 16 -16.92 -22.22 -8.46
CA GLU A 16 -17.83 -21.29 -9.17
C GLU A 16 -19.25 -21.25 -8.55
N ILE A 17 -19.43 -21.87 -7.38
CA ILE A 17 -20.72 -22.03 -6.71
C ILE A 17 -20.83 -21.01 -5.59
N ASN A 18 -21.87 -20.18 -5.65
CA ASN A 18 -22.20 -19.21 -4.61
C ASN A 18 -22.49 -19.89 -3.26
N SER A 19 -21.90 -19.34 -2.20
CA SER A 19 -22.03 -19.81 -0.83
C SER A 19 -23.44 -19.63 -0.30
N LYS A 20 -24.25 -20.70 -0.35
CA LYS A 20 -25.64 -20.68 0.13
C LYS A 20 -25.74 -20.43 1.64
N SER A 21 -24.74 -20.87 2.40
CA SER A 21 -24.68 -20.70 3.86
C SER A 21 -24.59 -19.22 4.25
N ILE A 22 -23.71 -18.45 3.60
CA ILE A 22 -23.59 -16.99 3.81
C ILE A 22 -24.91 -16.30 3.46
N HIS A 23 -25.45 -16.59 2.27
CA HIS A 23 -26.69 -15.97 1.82
C HIS A 23 -27.85 -16.22 2.79
N HIS A 24 -28.05 -17.48 3.21
CA HIS A 24 -29.09 -17.82 4.16
C HIS A 24 -28.86 -17.17 5.53
N ALA A 25 -27.63 -17.17 6.04
CA ALA A 25 -27.31 -16.62 7.35
C ALA A 25 -27.53 -15.10 7.41
N VAL A 26 -27.12 -14.37 6.37
CA VAL A 26 -27.32 -12.93 6.26
C VAL A 26 -28.80 -12.60 6.03
N GLN A 27 -29.49 -13.29 5.11
CA GLN A 27 -30.91 -13.05 4.82
C GLN A 27 -31.84 -13.42 5.98
N ALA A 28 -31.43 -14.32 6.87
CA ALA A 28 -32.16 -14.62 8.10
C ALA A 28 -32.19 -13.42 9.08
N CYS A 29 -31.28 -12.46 8.91
CA CYS A 29 -31.23 -11.24 9.71
C CYS A 29 -32.00 -10.11 9.03
N HIS A 30 -33.05 -9.62 9.69
CA HIS A 30 -33.88 -8.54 9.15
C HIS A 30 -33.06 -7.27 8.88
N GLY A 31 -33.14 -6.74 7.65
CA GLY A 31 -32.46 -5.52 7.24
C GLY A 31 -31.02 -5.71 6.73
N LEU A 32 -30.50 -6.95 6.71
CA LEU A 32 -29.23 -7.25 6.05
C LEU A 32 -29.45 -7.79 4.64
N THR A 33 -28.53 -7.45 3.74
CA THR A 33 -28.49 -7.93 2.35
C THR A 33 -27.09 -8.41 2.04
N VAL A 34 -26.94 -9.33 1.08
CA VAL A 34 -25.62 -9.74 0.58
C VAL A 34 -25.38 -9.01 -0.74
N PRO A 35 -24.58 -7.93 -0.77
CA PRO A 35 -24.39 -7.08 -1.95
C PRO A 35 -23.43 -7.69 -2.98
N TYR A 36 -22.68 -8.72 -2.60
CA TYR A 36 -21.64 -9.36 -3.40
C TYR A 36 -21.86 -10.87 -3.47
N GLU A 37 -21.59 -11.48 -4.62
CA GLU A 37 -21.63 -12.94 -4.74
C GLU A 37 -20.37 -13.55 -4.12
N PHE A 38 -20.53 -14.31 -3.03
CA PHE A 38 -19.44 -15.01 -2.36
C PHE A 38 -19.29 -16.43 -2.91
N PRO A 39 -18.36 -16.70 -3.85
CA PRO A 39 -18.09 -18.05 -4.32
C PRO A 39 -17.36 -18.88 -3.26
N GLY A 40 -17.71 -20.17 -3.19
CA GLY A 40 -17.02 -21.18 -2.41
C GLY A 40 -17.36 -21.25 -0.92
N ASP A 41 -16.52 -21.97 -0.19
CA ASP A 41 -16.70 -22.24 1.24
C ASP A 41 -15.92 -21.24 2.09
N TYR A 42 -16.56 -20.79 3.17
CA TYR A 42 -15.99 -19.84 4.13
C TYR A 42 -16.08 -20.42 5.54
N VAL A 43 -14.98 -20.27 6.29
CA VAL A 43 -14.89 -20.63 7.70
C VAL A 43 -14.37 -19.42 8.46
N ILE A 44 -15.09 -19.01 9.50
CA ILE A 44 -14.67 -17.93 10.39
C ILE A 44 -14.28 -18.53 11.73
N MET A 45 -13.14 -18.11 12.26
CA MET A 45 -12.63 -18.58 13.54
C MET A 45 -12.22 -17.38 14.41
N CYS A 46 -12.45 -17.48 15.72
CA CYS A 46 -11.99 -16.49 16.70
C CYS A 46 -10.53 -16.76 17.08
N GLY A 47 -9.62 -15.95 16.56
CA GLY A 47 -8.16 -16.14 16.67
C GLY A 47 -7.42 -15.47 15.51
N ARG A 48 -6.09 -15.40 15.57
CA ARG A 48 -5.27 -14.84 14.48
C ARG A 48 -4.90 -15.93 13.48
N HIS A 49 -4.76 -15.54 12.22
CA HIS A 49 -4.41 -16.46 11.13
C HIS A 49 -3.15 -17.31 11.38
N SER A 50 -2.18 -16.77 12.13
CA SER A 50 -0.92 -17.42 12.45
C SER A 50 -0.95 -18.26 13.73
N ASP A 51 -2.06 -18.25 14.46
CA ASP A 51 -2.14 -18.95 15.74
C ASP A 51 -2.30 -20.47 15.52
N PRO A 52 -1.69 -21.31 16.37
CA PRO A 52 -2.00 -22.73 16.46
C PRO A 52 -3.51 -22.98 16.62
N VAL A 53 -4.01 -24.09 16.05
CA VAL A 53 -5.46 -24.41 16.05
C VAL A 53 -6.06 -24.47 17.45
N ASP A 54 -5.27 -24.88 18.44
CA ASP A 54 -5.64 -24.97 19.86
C ASP A 54 -5.76 -23.61 20.57
N LEU A 55 -5.31 -22.51 19.94
CA LEU A 55 -5.48 -21.15 20.46
C LEU A 55 -6.71 -20.44 19.90
N PHE A 56 -7.44 -21.05 18.97
CA PHE A 56 -8.71 -20.48 18.53
C PHE A 56 -9.76 -20.61 19.63
N GLY A 57 -10.41 -19.49 19.92
CA GLY A 57 -11.47 -19.41 20.91
C GLY A 57 -12.82 -19.80 20.35
N ASP A 58 -13.77 -20.02 21.27
CA ASP A 58 -15.18 -20.17 20.93
C ASP A 58 -15.73 -18.86 20.35
N MET A 59 -16.50 -18.95 19.27
CA MET A 59 -17.20 -17.80 18.74
C MET A 59 -18.37 -17.39 19.65
N THR A 60 -18.40 -16.13 20.02
CA THR A 60 -19.51 -15.50 20.73
C THR A 60 -20.60 -15.03 19.75
N LEU A 61 -21.75 -14.63 20.30
CA LEU A 61 -22.81 -14.00 19.50
C LEU A 61 -22.37 -12.66 18.90
N ALA A 62 -21.47 -11.94 19.58
CA ALA A 62 -20.86 -10.72 19.05
C ALA A 62 -20.08 -11.02 17.78
N ASP A 63 -19.25 -12.05 17.82
CA ASP A 63 -18.36 -12.44 16.73
C ASP A 63 -19.16 -12.89 15.51
N PHE A 64 -20.23 -13.66 15.76
CA PHE A 64 -21.18 -14.03 14.74
C PHE A 64 -21.87 -12.81 14.11
N ARG A 65 -22.24 -11.81 14.93
CA ARG A 65 -22.80 -10.57 14.40
C ARG A 65 -21.80 -9.80 13.55
N HIS A 66 -20.55 -9.69 13.98
CA HIS A 66 -19.47 -9.05 13.22
C HIS A 66 -19.19 -9.76 11.89
N ALA A 67 -19.22 -11.09 11.88
CA ALA A 67 -19.10 -11.90 10.66
C ALA A 67 -20.25 -11.64 9.68
N LEU A 68 -21.49 -11.59 10.17
CA LEU A 68 -22.65 -11.28 9.34
C LEU A 68 -22.63 -9.84 8.82
N ASP A 69 -22.25 -8.89 9.67
CA ASP A 69 -22.09 -7.50 9.28
C ASP A 69 -21.07 -7.39 8.16
N TYR A 70 -19.89 -8.03 8.29
CA TYR A 70 -18.89 -8.14 7.23
C TYR A 70 -19.51 -8.63 5.92
N PHE A 71 -20.15 -9.80 5.87
CA PHE A 71 -20.73 -10.31 4.61
C PHE A 71 -21.87 -9.45 4.06
N SER A 72 -22.57 -8.73 4.94
CA SER A 72 -23.67 -7.86 4.53
C SER A 72 -23.22 -6.51 3.98
N THR A 73 -22.01 -6.08 4.32
CA THR A 73 -21.45 -4.77 3.97
C THR A 73 -20.24 -4.88 3.06
N TYR A 74 -19.68 -6.08 2.91
CA TYR A 74 -18.51 -6.34 2.10
C TYR A 74 -18.81 -6.02 0.65
N HIS A 75 -17.98 -5.14 0.08
CA HIS A 75 -18.17 -4.55 -1.24
C HIS A 75 -19.40 -3.62 -1.40
N ASP A 76 -20.16 -3.37 -0.32
CA ASP A 76 -21.12 -2.26 -0.29
C ASP A 76 -20.35 -0.94 -0.11
N GLN A 77 -20.18 -0.22 -1.22
CA GLN A 77 -19.49 1.07 -1.23
C GLN A 77 -20.20 2.16 -0.40
N THR A 78 -21.44 1.92 0.04
CA THR A 78 -22.22 2.82 0.89
C THR A 78 -21.94 2.61 2.39
N ILE A 79 -21.49 1.43 2.80
CA ILE A 79 -21.17 1.11 4.21
C ILE A 79 -19.67 0.99 4.38
N ARG A 80 -19.08 2.00 5.02
CA ARG A 80 -17.64 2.13 5.20
C ARG A 80 -17.27 1.70 6.63
N GLU A 81 -16.19 0.93 6.77
CA GLU A 81 -15.57 0.74 8.08
C GLU A 81 -15.32 2.12 8.71
N THR A 82 -15.67 2.26 9.99
CA THR A 82 -15.32 3.47 10.74
C THR A 82 -13.82 3.37 11.01
N PRO A 83 -12.96 4.26 10.50
CA PRO A 83 -11.52 4.14 10.70
C PRO A 83 -11.22 4.14 12.20
N GLY A 84 -10.81 3.00 12.76
CA GLY A 84 -10.58 2.85 14.19
C GLY A 84 -9.53 3.84 14.74
N GLY A 85 -8.64 4.34 13.87
CA GLY A 85 -7.60 5.32 14.20
C GLY A 85 -7.78 6.73 13.62
N GLY A 86 -8.87 6.99 12.88
CA GLY A 86 -9.00 8.20 12.06
C GLY A 86 -8.19 8.15 10.75
N SER A 87 -8.27 9.22 9.94
CA SER A 87 -7.53 9.37 8.69
C SER A 87 -6.39 10.37 8.83
N VAL A 88 -5.32 10.19 8.05
CA VAL A 88 -4.23 11.16 7.88
C VAL A 88 -4.10 11.55 6.41
N LEU A 89 -3.62 12.77 6.19
CA LEU A 89 -3.21 13.21 4.88
C LEU A 89 -1.89 12.57 4.49
N ALA A 90 -1.88 11.96 3.33
CA ALA A 90 -0.76 11.30 2.69
C ALA A 90 -0.59 11.87 1.27
N VAL A 91 0.51 11.51 0.62
CA VAL A 91 0.77 11.91 -0.77
C VAL A 91 0.92 10.67 -1.63
N GLN A 92 0.02 10.47 -2.58
CA GLN A 92 0.20 9.48 -3.62
C GLN A 92 1.13 10.03 -4.70
N ILE A 93 2.12 9.24 -5.09
CA ILE A 93 2.92 9.49 -6.28
C ILE A 93 2.50 8.51 -7.38
N SER A 94 1.95 9.05 -8.46
CA SER A 94 1.49 8.30 -9.62
C SER A 94 2.65 7.97 -10.55
N CYS A 95 2.79 6.72 -11.01
CA CYS A 95 3.74 6.41 -12.09
C CYS A 95 3.28 7.00 -13.42
N ALA A 96 4.18 7.08 -14.40
CA ALA A 96 3.87 7.68 -15.71
C ALA A 96 2.73 6.95 -16.43
N LEU A 97 2.59 5.63 -16.26
CA LEU A 97 1.49 4.85 -16.83
C LEU A 97 0.12 5.31 -16.30
N GLU A 98 -0.03 5.50 -14.98
CA GLU A 98 -1.26 6.02 -14.38
C GLU A 98 -1.58 7.43 -14.88
N GLN A 99 -0.56 8.29 -14.98
CA GLN A 99 -0.69 9.65 -15.49
C GLN A 99 -1.20 9.63 -16.94
N ARG A 100 -0.68 8.74 -17.78
CA ARG A 100 -1.09 8.61 -19.19
C ARG A 100 -2.49 8.00 -19.35
N LEU A 101 -2.81 6.94 -18.60
CA LEU A 101 -4.08 6.24 -18.72
C LEU A 101 -5.27 7.07 -18.21
N TYR A 102 -5.06 7.81 -17.12
CA TYR A 102 -6.15 8.47 -16.40
C TYR A 102 -6.01 9.99 -16.32
N ALA A 103 -5.04 10.58 -17.03
CA ALA A 103 -4.72 12.02 -16.99
C ALA A 103 -4.56 12.53 -15.54
N ARG A 104 -3.91 11.72 -14.69
CA ARG A 104 -3.66 12.05 -13.28
C ARG A 104 -2.38 12.85 -13.11
N ASP A 105 -2.35 13.68 -12.08
CA ASP A 105 -1.15 14.37 -11.65
C ASP A 105 -0.13 13.40 -11.04
N ALA A 106 1.15 13.77 -11.14
CA ALA A 106 2.25 13.00 -10.56
C ALA A 106 2.17 12.92 -9.03
N PHE A 107 1.70 13.99 -8.37
CA PHE A 107 1.51 14.05 -6.93
C PHE A 107 0.06 14.36 -6.60
N ILE A 108 -0.53 13.60 -5.69
CA ILE A 108 -1.93 13.76 -5.29
C ILE A 108 -2.02 13.66 -3.77
N SER A 109 -2.63 14.65 -3.12
CA SER A 109 -2.97 14.54 -1.70
C SER A 109 -4.15 13.57 -1.51
N VAL A 110 -3.97 12.57 -0.67
CA VAL A 110 -4.97 11.52 -0.40
C VAL A 110 -5.17 11.35 1.09
N ALA A 111 -6.40 11.04 1.51
CA ALA A 111 -6.67 10.66 2.89
C ALA A 111 -6.62 9.14 2.99
N VAL A 112 -5.82 8.63 3.92
CA VAL A 112 -5.71 7.19 4.19
C VAL A 112 -5.87 6.91 5.67
N ASP A 113 -6.22 5.67 6.01
CA ASP A 113 -6.32 5.26 7.40
C ASP A 113 -4.96 5.36 8.10
N ARG A 114 -4.95 5.75 9.38
CA ARG A 114 -3.70 5.85 10.15
C ARG A 114 -2.91 4.54 10.24
N ASP A 115 -3.61 3.41 10.13
CA ASP A 115 -3.04 2.08 10.14
C ASP A 115 -2.90 1.51 8.72
N PHE A 116 -2.80 2.37 7.70
CA PHE A 116 -2.60 1.93 6.32
C PHE A 116 -1.31 1.10 6.18
N ILE A 117 -1.47 -0.12 5.65
CA ILE A 117 -0.39 -1.06 5.34
C ILE A 117 -0.39 -1.26 3.83
N GLY A 118 0.66 -0.76 3.16
CA GLY A 118 0.90 -1.06 1.75
C GLY A 118 1.50 -2.46 1.54
N THR A 119 1.69 -2.85 0.28
CA THR A 119 2.31 -4.16 -0.07
C THR A 119 3.80 -4.23 0.29
N SER A 120 4.43 -3.09 0.48
CA SER A 120 5.75 -2.92 1.11
C SER A 120 5.68 -1.72 2.03
N ASN A 121 6.51 -1.71 3.07
CA ASN A 121 6.57 -0.62 4.03
C ASN A 121 8.05 -0.31 4.33
N THR A 122 8.62 0.63 3.57
CA THR A 122 10.04 0.99 3.68
C THR A 122 10.16 2.47 4.03
N ILE A 123 10.96 2.80 5.03
CA ILE A 123 11.32 4.19 5.35
C ILE A 123 12.35 4.65 4.33
N SER A 124 12.14 5.83 3.74
CA SER A 124 13.06 6.41 2.76
C SER A 124 14.35 6.88 3.44
N PRO A 125 15.51 6.28 3.13
CA PRO A 125 16.79 6.68 3.73
C PRO A 125 17.14 8.12 3.37
N LEU A 126 16.82 8.54 2.15
CA LEU A 126 17.07 9.91 1.68
C LEU A 126 16.21 10.94 2.41
N SER A 127 14.92 10.65 2.61
CA SER A 127 14.04 11.55 3.38
C SER A 127 14.51 11.67 4.83
N GLU A 128 14.94 10.56 5.43
CA GLU A 128 15.47 10.52 6.80
C GLU A 128 16.77 11.32 6.92
N ALA A 129 17.68 11.20 5.94
CA ALA A 129 18.90 12.01 5.86
C ALA A 129 18.59 13.52 5.72
N LEU A 130 17.45 13.87 5.11
CA LEU A 130 16.92 15.24 5.02
C LEU A 130 16.04 15.63 6.22
N GLY A 131 16.05 14.84 7.31
CA GLY A 131 15.35 15.14 8.55
C GLY A 131 13.85 14.88 8.54
N ASN A 132 13.33 14.14 7.55
CA ASN A 132 11.90 13.84 7.41
C ASN A 132 11.72 12.33 7.22
N SER A 133 11.34 11.58 8.25
CA SER A 133 11.12 10.14 8.13
C SER A 133 9.83 9.83 7.34
N ILE A 134 9.97 9.68 6.02
CA ILE A 134 8.85 9.37 5.13
C ILE A 134 8.81 7.87 4.85
N LYS A 135 7.67 7.28 5.16
CA LYS A 135 7.33 5.89 4.87
C LYS A 135 6.75 5.76 3.46
N ILE A 136 7.31 4.87 2.65
CA ILE A 136 6.86 4.58 1.29
C ILE A 136 6.08 3.27 1.28
N CYS A 137 4.82 3.36 0.86
CA CYS A 137 3.88 2.24 0.76
C CYS A 137 3.55 1.94 -0.70
N LYS A 138 3.92 0.76 -1.20
CA LYS A 138 3.59 0.35 -2.56
C LYS A 138 2.13 -0.05 -2.69
N LEU A 139 1.46 0.48 -3.71
CA LEU A 139 0.11 0.06 -4.09
C LEU A 139 0.14 -1.15 -5.02
N ASN A 140 -0.91 -1.96 -4.96
CA ASN A 140 -1.09 -3.05 -5.92
C ASN A 140 -1.27 -2.45 -7.32
N CYS A 141 -0.42 -2.90 -8.24
CA CYS A 141 -0.35 -2.38 -9.60
C CYS A 141 -0.85 -3.37 -10.65
N ASN A 142 -1.46 -4.49 -10.26
CA ASN A 142 -1.91 -5.54 -11.20
C ASN A 142 -2.99 -5.04 -12.15
N GLU A 143 -3.95 -4.27 -11.65
CA GLU A 143 -5.00 -3.66 -12.48
C GLU A 143 -4.40 -2.63 -13.44
N LEU A 144 -3.56 -1.73 -12.92
CA LEU A 144 -2.88 -0.73 -13.73
C LEU A 144 -2.03 -1.37 -14.84
N LYS A 145 -1.33 -2.47 -14.53
CA LYS A 145 -0.55 -3.24 -15.50
C LYS A 145 -1.45 -3.84 -16.59
N ARG A 146 -2.55 -4.47 -16.19
CA ARG A 146 -3.53 -5.07 -17.11
C ARG A 146 -4.15 -4.04 -18.05
N GLU A 147 -4.48 -2.85 -17.54
CA GLU A 147 -5.01 -1.77 -18.40
C GLU A 147 -3.93 -1.21 -19.35
N GLY A 148 -2.68 -1.08 -18.89
CA GLY A 148 -1.55 -0.70 -19.76
C GLY A 148 -1.33 -1.69 -20.90
N GLU A 149 -1.36 -3.00 -20.61
CA GLU A 149 -1.25 -4.08 -21.61
C GLU A 149 -2.38 -4.04 -22.63
N ARG A 150 -3.62 -3.74 -22.21
CA ARG A 150 -4.78 -3.60 -23.11
C ARG A 150 -4.66 -2.44 -24.08
N MET A 151 -3.95 -1.38 -23.70
CA MET A 151 -3.77 -0.18 -24.51
C MET A 151 -2.46 -0.18 -25.32
N ASP A 152 -1.74 -1.32 -25.36
CA ASP A 152 -0.45 -1.49 -26.07
C ASP A 152 0.60 -0.44 -25.67
N ILE A 153 0.60 -0.07 -24.38
CA ILE A 153 1.58 0.88 -23.81
C ILE A 153 2.80 0.09 -23.33
N SER A 154 4.00 0.57 -23.69
CA SER A 154 5.25 0.00 -23.17
C SER A 154 5.30 0.13 -21.64
N LEU A 155 5.34 -1.01 -20.96
CA LEU A 155 5.37 -1.06 -19.49
C LEU A 155 6.77 -0.82 -18.89
N GLU A 156 7.85 -0.93 -19.66
CA GLU A 156 9.19 -0.94 -19.05
C GLU A 156 9.59 0.42 -18.44
N GLU A 157 9.31 1.52 -19.14
CA GLU A 157 9.65 2.86 -18.67
C GLU A 157 8.49 3.51 -17.91
N ASP A 158 7.27 3.41 -18.43
CA ASP A 158 6.11 4.12 -17.88
C ASP A 158 5.63 3.54 -16.54
N PHE A 159 5.94 2.27 -16.29
CA PHE A 159 5.53 1.63 -15.04
C PHE A 159 6.48 1.95 -13.88
N ARG A 160 7.67 2.50 -14.17
CA ARG A 160 8.66 2.85 -13.15
C ARG A 160 8.32 4.20 -12.51
N ASN A 161 8.47 4.30 -11.19
CA ASN A 161 8.20 5.52 -10.45
C ASN A 161 9.51 6.19 -10.02
N SER A 162 10.04 7.08 -10.89
CA SER A 162 11.33 7.74 -10.67
C SER A 162 11.39 8.60 -9.40
N TYR A 163 10.26 9.20 -9.01
CA TYR A 163 10.14 9.96 -7.76
C TYR A 163 10.18 9.06 -6.53
N ALA A 164 9.60 7.87 -6.59
CA ALA A 164 9.68 6.90 -5.51
C ALA A 164 11.09 6.26 -5.43
N ASP A 165 11.71 5.99 -6.57
CA ASP A 165 13.04 5.38 -6.64
C ASP A 165 14.13 6.27 -6.04
N ILE A 166 14.11 7.58 -6.30
CA ILE A 166 15.11 8.50 -5.72
C ILE A 166 15.00 8.59 -4.19
N LEU A 167 13.79 8.42 -3.63
CA LEU A 167 13.59 8.37 -2.19
C LEU A 167 14.19 7.10 -1.56
N LEU A 168 14.42 6.05 -2.35
CA LEU A 168 15.09 4.82 -1.94
C LEU A 168 16.58 4.80 -2.29
N THR A 169 17.18 5.95 -2.57
CA THR A 169 18.63 6.02 -2.73
C THR A 169 19.34 5.59 -1.44
N ASP A 170 20.34 4.73 -1.58
CA ASP A 170 21.19 4.31 -0.49
C ASP A 170 22.05 5.49 -0.01
N MET A 171 21.85 5.82 1.27
CA MET A 171 22.49 6.94 1.96
C MET A 171 23.56 6.47 2.95
N ASP A 172 23.99 5.21 2.92
CA ASP A 172 25.13 4.75 3.71
C ASP A 172 26.45 5.06 2.96
N PRO A 173 27.28 6.01 3.43
CA PRO A 173 28.52 6.37 2.76
C PRO A 173 29.57 5.25 2.77
N THR A 174 29.36 4.18 3.55
CA THR A 174 30.20 2.98 3.56
C THR A 174 29.72 1.89 2.60
N SER A 175 28.48 2.00 2.12
CA SER A 175 27.88 1.03 1.19
C SER A 175 28.52 1.08 -0.20
N GLU A 176 28.65 -0.08 -0.84
CA GLU A 176 29.02 -0.18 -2.26
C GLU A 176 27.91 0.35 -3.19
N ASN A 177 26.69 0.49 -2.67
CA ASN A 177 25.53 0.99 -3.38
C ASN A 177 25.24 2.48 -3.13
N TRP A 178 26.12 3.22 -2.42
CA TRP A 178 25.99 4.67 -2.20
C TRP A 178 25.48 5.41 -3.44
N GLY A 179 24.44 6.21 -3.27
CA GLY A 179 23.90 7.05 -4.34
C GLY A 179 23.15 6.28 -5.44
N LYS A 180 23.06 4.94 -5.34
CA LYS A 180 22.19 4.11 -6.19
C LYS A 180 20.87 3.86 -5.46
N PHE A 181 19.79 3.77 -6.22
CA PHE A 181 18.53 3.29 -5.67
C PHE A 181 18.65 1.81 -5.31
N ILE A 182 18.02 1.39 -4.22
CA ILE A 182 18.04 -0.01 -3.78
C ILE A 182 17.21 -0.84 -4.77
N GLU A 183 17.86 -1.51 -5.72
CA GLU A 183 17.21 -2.25 -6.83
C GLU A 183 16.18 -3.28 -6.36
N ALA A 184 16.47 -3.97 -5.25
CA ALA A 184 15.57 -4.95 -4.64
C ALA A 184 14.22 -4.33 -4.19
N SER A 185 14.16 -3.00 -4.09
CA SER A 185 13.00 -2.21 -3.68
C SER A 185 12.49 -1.28 -4.80
N SER A 186 12.93 -1.46 -6.06
CA SER A 186 12.46 -0.60 -7.16
C SER A 186 10.93 -0.57 -7.24
N PHE A 187 10.37 0.64 -7.30
CA PHE A 187 8.93 0.84 -7.25
C PHE A 187 8.36 0.93 -8.65
N SER A 188 7.69 -0.14 -9.06
CA SER A 188 6.77 -0.11 -10.19
C SER A 188 5.35 0.18 -9.71
N GLY A 189 4.66 1.06 -10.44
CA GLY A 189 3.31 1.51 -10.12
C GLY A 189 3.26 2.71 -9.17
N ASN A 190 2.07 2.94 -8.61
CA ASN A 190 1.82 4.05 -7.71
C ASN A 190 2.30 3.71 -6.29
N VAL A 191 2.71 4.74 -5.55
CA VAL A 191 3.07 4.62 -4.13
C VAL A 191 2.31 5.66 -3.30
N ILE A 192 2.13 5.37 -2.01
CA ILE A 192 1.65 6.32 -1.01
C ILE A 192 2.78 6.64 -0.05
N LEU A 193 2.99 7.93 0.16
CA LEU A 193 3.92 8.46 1.15
C LEU A 193 3.18 8.86 2.41
N LEU A 194 3.69 8.41 3.54
CA LEU A 194 3.18 8.66 4.89
C LEU A 194 4.30 9.24 5.75
N ASN A 195 3.95 10.08 6.71
CA ASN A 195 4.88 10.42 7.77
C ASN A 195 5.00 9.21 8.73
N ASP A 196 6.22 8.85 9.15
CA ASP A 196 6.45 7.68 10.00
C ASP A 196 5.77 7.83 11.38
N ASP A 197 5.70 9.05 11.89
CA ASP A 197 5.00 9.41 13.13
C ASP A 197 3.46 9.39 13.00
N ARG A 198 2.93 9.07 11.80
CA ARG A 198 1.50 9.03 11.47
C ARG A 198 0.81 10.40 11.61
N ALA A 199 1.55 11.50 11.47
CA ALA A 199 0.99 12.82 11.27
C ALA A 199 0.61 13.07 9.80
N ASP A 200 -0.09 14.16 9.53
CA ASP A 200 -0.39 14.61 8.18
C ASP A 200 0.91 14.96 7.44
N LEU A 201 1.08 14.40 6.25
CA LEU A 201 2.22 14.66 5.38
C LEU A 201 1.91 15.87 4.47
N SER A 202 2.77 16.90 4.52
CA SER A 202 2.66 18.07 3.64
C SER A 202 2.94 17.68 2.19
N PHE A 203 2.03 18.09 1.32
CA PHE A 203 2.16 17.95 -0.13
C PHE A 203 3.37 18.73 -0.65
N GLU A 204 3.54 19.98 -0.20
CA GLU A 204 4.65 20.85 -0.63
C GLU A 204 6.00 20.29 -0.21
N LEU A 205 6.09 19.70 0.99
CA LEU A 205 7.30 19.06 1.49
C LEU A 205 7.71 17.89 0.59
N VAL A 206 6.78 17.01 0.25
CA VAL A 206 7.05 15.86 -0.64
C VAL A 206 7.52 16.32 -2.01
N GLN A 207 6.86 17.32 -2.61
CA GLN A 207 7.29 17.89 -3.88
C GLN A 207 8.70 18.49 -3.77
N THR A 208 8.98 19.21 -2.69
CA THR A 208 10.29 19.84 -2.46
C THR A 208 11.39 18.79 -2.31
N ILE A 209 11.19 17.77 -1.47
CA ILE A 209 12.17 16.69 -1.27
C ILE A 209 12.43 15.98 -2.59
N THR A 210 11.38 15.56 -3.30
CA THR A 210 11.54 14.81 -4.55
C THR A 210 12.18 15.64 -5.66
N ALA A 211 11.77 16.90 -5.83
CA ALA A 211 12.35 17.81 -6.82
C ALA A 211 13.82 18.15 -6.51
N TYR A 212 14.15 18.45 -5.24
CA TYR A 212 15.53 18.70 -4.81
C TYR A 212 16.40 17.46 -5.03
N SER A 213 15.88 16.29 -4.70
CA SER A 213 16.60 15.03 -4.85
C SER A 213 16.90 14.70 -6.31
N LEU A 214 15.94 14.94 -7.21
CA LEU A 214 16.16 14.72 -8.64
C LEU A 214 17.02 15.80 -9.30
N GLY A 215 16.82 17.07 -8.94
CA GLY A 215 17.48 18.20 -9.57
C GLY A 215 18.90 18.47 -9.07
N VAL A 216 19.19 18.14 -7.80
CA VAL A 216 20.45 18.47 -7.15
C VAL A 216 21.20 17.21 -6.72
N LEU A 217 20.57 16.36 -5.90
CA LEU A 217 21.28 15.22 -5.29
C LEU A 217 21.62 14.12 -6.30
N LYS A 218 20.69 13.76 -7.19
CA LYS A 218 20.93 12.72 -8.20
C LYS A 218 22.14 13.03 -9.09
N PRO A 219 22.30 14.24 -9.68
CA PRO A 219 23.51 14.59 -10.40
C PRO A 219 24.79 14.51 -9.57
N LEU A 220 24.73 14.84 -8.27
CA LEU A 220 25.88 14.74 -7.37
C LEU A 220 26.27 13.28 -7.11
N PHE A 221 25.29 12.43 -6.77
CA PHE A 221 25.51 10.99 -6.64
C PHE A 221 26.13 10.39 -7.90
N GLU A 222 25.66 10.78 -9.09
CA GLU A 222 26.22 10.33 -10.35
C GLU A 222 27.67 10.78 -10.55
N LYS A 223 28.04 12.00 -10.13
CA LYS A 223 29.43 12.50 -10.16
C LYS A 223 30.33 11.76 -9.18
N SER A 224 29.84 11.51 -7.98
CA SER A 224 30.52 10.76 -6.92
C SER A 224 30.77 9.32 -7.33
N LEU A 225 29.79 8.67 -7.96
CA LEU A 225 29.91 7.33 -8.55
C LEU A 225 30.95 7.26 -9.69
N ARG A 226 31.18 8.36 -10.41
CA ARG A 226 32.26 8.49 -11.42
C ARG A 226 33.62 8.89 -10.83
N GLY A 227 33.69 9.14 -9.51
CA GLY A 227 34.90 9.57 -8.82
C GLY A 227 35.29 11.03 -9.08
N GLU A 228 34.37 11.85 -9.61
CA GLU A 228 34.62 13.28 -9.88
C GLU A 228 34.60 14.13 -8.61
N ILE A 229 33.83 13.70 -7.62
CA ILE A 229 33.71 14.32 -6.29
C ILE A 229 33.73 13.23 -5.21
N SER A 230 33.96 13.61 -3.95
CA SER A 230 33.92 12.66 -2.84
C SER A 230 32.50 12.46 -2.31
N ARG A 231 32.22 11.29 -1.70
CA ARG A 231 30.96 11.05 -0.98
C ARG A 231 30.71 12.06 0.14
N GLN A 232 31.78 12.63 0.70
CA GLN A 232 31.68 13.66 1.73
C GLN A 232 31.13 14.98 1.17
N ASP A 233 31.43 15.29 -0.10
CA ASP A 233 30.89 16.46 -0.78
C ASP A 233 29.39 16.31 -1.02
N ASP A 234 28.93 15.11 -1.39
CA ASP A 234 27.49 14.80 -1.50
C ASP A 234 26.78 14.98 -0.14
N LEU A 235 27.35 14.43 0.94
CA LEU A 235 26.81 14.55 2.30
C LEU A 235 26.72 16.00 2.77
N ALA A 236 27.64 16.86 2.35
CA ALA A 236 27.59 18.28 2.68
C ALA A 236 26.42 19.00 2.00
N GLU A 237 25.85 18.45 0.91
CA GLU A 237 24.65 18.98 0.25
C GLU A 237 23.36 18.41 0.85
N ILE A 238 23.40 17.27 1.54
CA ILE A 238 22.23 16.63 2.16
C ILE A 238 21.95 17.31 3.51
N LEU A 239 21.37 18.50 3.44
CA LEU A 239 20.98 19.30 4.61
C LEU A 239 19.55 19.85 4.43
N PRO A 240 18.69 19.76 5.45
CA PRO A 240 17.33 20.31 5.39
C PRO A 240 17.31 21.78 4.99
N GLU A 241 18.26 22.58 5.49
CA GLU A 241 18.33 24.02 5.20
C GLU A 241 18.66 24.31 3.74
N LYS A 242 19.51 23.48 3.11
CA LYS A 242 19.86 23.61 1.70
C LYS A 242 18.69 23.24 0.79
N MET A 243 17.97 22.18 1.14
CA MET A 243 16.75 21.79 0.45
C MET A 243 15.68 22.89 0.55
N MET A 244 15.44 23.44 1.75
CA MET A 244 14.42 24.48 1.95
C MET A 244 14.80 25.83 1.32
N ALA A 245 16.10 26.13 1.20
CA ALA A 245 16.59 27.32 0.51
C ALA A 245 16.61 27.16 -1.02
N TRP A 246 16.61 25.93 -1.52
CA TRP A 246 16.62 25.64 -2.94
C TRP A 246 15.29 26.03 -3.58
N LYS A 247 15.37 26.72 -4.71
CA LYS A 247 14.21 27.04 -5.54
C LYS A 247 14.36 26.26 -6.84
N PRO A 248 13.35 25.48 -7.24
CA PRO A 248 13.34 24.89 -8.56
C PRO A 248 13.50 26.00 -9.59
N ALA A 249 14.41 25.83 -10.56
CA ALA A 249 14.26 26.56 -11.82
C ALA A 249 12.88 26.20 -12.40
N GLU A 250 12.23 27.13 -13.10
CA GLU A 250 10.81 27.17 -13.53
C GLU A 250 10.20 25.88 -14.17
N ALA A 251 10.98 24.83 -14.37
CA ALA A 251 10.58 23.54 -14.95
C ALA A 251 9.52 22.73 -14.16
N PHE A 252 9.21 23.09 -12.90
CA PHE A 252 8.20 22.38 -12.09
C PHE A 252 6.87 23.16 -11.90
N GLN A 253 6.69 24.32 -12.55
CA GLN A 253 5.49 25.15 -12.34
C GLN A 253 4.24 24.73 -13.13
N GLU A 254 4.31 23.78 -14.06
CA GLU A 254 3.11 23.31 -14.78
C GLU A 254 2.39 22.19 -14.04
N THR A 255 1.83 22.45 -12.86
CA THR A 255 0.70 21.67 -12.31
C THR A 255 -0.01 22.41 -11.17
N GLU A 256 -0.31 23.70 -11.36
CA GLU A 256 -1.27 24.40 -10.49
C GLU A 256 -2.67 24.36 -11.12
N GLN A 257 -3.45 23.31 -10.82
CA GLN A 257 -4.91 23.43 -10.60
C GLN A 257 -5.33 22.47 -9.49
N LEU A 258 -5.35 23.01 -8.27
CA LEU A 258 -5.89 22.39 -7.07
C LEU A 258 -7.39 22.09 -7.22
N GLY A 259 -7.70 20.92 -7.77
CA GLY A 259 -8.90 20.19 -7.40
C GLY A 259 -8.54 19.31 -6.20
N LEU A 260 -8.96 19.68 -5.00
CA LEU A 260 -8.90 18.81 -3.82
C LEU A 260 -9.81 17.59 -4.06
N ARG A 261 -9.34 16.62 -4.84
CA ARG A 261 -10.09 15.40 -5.11
C ARG A 261 -9.84 14.46 -3.95
N ARG A 262 -10.87 14.28 -3.11
CA ARG A 262 -10.92 13.21 -2.11
C ARG A 262 -10.92 11.85 -2.84
N GLY A 263 -9.74 11.36 -3.19
CA GLY A 263 -9.51 9.98 -3.55
C GLY A 263 -9.25 9.18 -2.28
N PHE A 264 -10.16 8.26 -1.95
CA PHE A 264 -9.92 7.28 -0.90
C PHE A 264 -9.20 6.10 -1.54
N VAL A 265 -7.98 5.81 -1.09
CA VAL A 265 -7.29 4.60 -1.52
C VAL A 265 -7.77 3.47 -0.63
N ALA A 266 -8.56 2.56 -1.21
CA ALA A 266 -9.02 1.37 -0.51
C ALA A 266 -7.81 0.53 -0.08
N ARG A 267 -7.90 -0.06 1.11
CA ARG A 267 -6.97 -1.08 1.59
C ARG A 267 -6.98 -2.24 0.58
N ILE A 268 -5.83 -2.52 -0.04
CA ILE A 268 -5.69 -3.66 -0.94
C ILE A 268 -4.96 -4.76 -0.17
N ASP A 269 -5.66 -5.85 0.08
CA ASP A 269 -5.13 -7.02 0.77
C ASP A 269 -3.85 -7.54 0.10
N SER A 270 -2.82 -7.68 0.93
CA SER A 270 -1.55 -8.29 0.55
C SER A 270 -1.63 -9.80 0.71
N SER A 271 -2.01 -10.55 -0.34
CA SER A 271 -1.51 -11.92 -0.51
C SER A 271 -1.85 -12.50 -1.88
N THR A 272 -0.84 -12.65 -2.75
CA THR A 272 -0.93 -13.57 -3.90
C THR A 272 0.38 -14.31 -4.17
N LYS A 273 1.34 -14.27 -3.23
CA LYS A 273 2.68 -14.84 -3.47
C LYS A 273 3.03 -16.11 -2.67
N ASN A 274 2.10 -16.68 -1.90
CA ASN A 274 2.36 -17.91 -1.15
C ASN A 274 1.48 -19.11 -1.56
N LEU A 275 0.81 -19.07 -2.73
CA LEU A 275 -0.16 -20.11 -3.16
C LEU A 275 0.39 -21.56 -3.04
N ALA A 276 1.61 -21.85 -3.48
CA ALA A 276 2.05 -23.24 -3.61
C ALA A 276 2.35 -23.98 -2.28
N THR A 277 2.69 -23.27 -1.20
CA THR A 277 2.94 -23.90 0.13
C THR A 277 1.77 -23.66 1.09
N GLN A 278 0.93 -22.67 0.79
CA GLN A 278 -0.23 -22.26 1.58
C GLN A 278 -1.48 -23.09 1.25
N GLU A 279 -1.65 -23.52 -0.01
CA GLU A 279 -2.72 -24.44 -0.41
C GLU A 279 -2.67 -25.77 0.39
N SER A 280 -1.48 -26.36 0.56
CA SER A 280 -1.36 -27.64 1.28
C SER A 280 -1.76 -27.57 2.76
N ARG A 281 -1.49 -26.45 3.46
CA ARG A 281 -1.83 -26.31 4.89
C ARG A 281 -3.27 -25.88 5.12
N VAL A 282 -3.84 -25.06 4.24
CA VAL A 282 -5.25 -24.65 4.30
C VAL A 282 -6.17 -25.82 3.92
N LEU A 283 -5.77 -26.65 2.95
CA LEU A 283 -6.48 -27.88 2.61
C LEU A 283 -6.53 -28.84 3.81
N ASP A 284 -5.40 -29.07 4.49
CA ASP A 284 -5.33 -29.95 5.66
C ASP A 284 -6.21 -29.49 6.85
N VAL A 285 -6.28 -28.18 7.12
CA VAL A 285 -7.09 -27.66 8.23
C VAL A 285 -8.59 -27.75 7.93
N ILE A 286 -9.00 -27.36 6.71
CA ILE A 286 -10.41 -27.42 6.31
C ILE A 286 -10.89 -28.88 6.23
N ASP A 287 -10.08 -29.79 5.69
CA ASP A 287 -10.45 -31.21 5.59
C ASP A 287 -10.52 -31.87 6.98
N ARG A 288 -9.62 -31.52 7.92
CA ARG A 288 -9.70 -32.00 9.33
C ARG A 288 -10.98 -31.53 10.02
N ILE A 289 -11.36 -30.28 9.83
CA ILE A 289 -12.57 -29.69 10.42
C ILE A 289 -13.83 -30.31 9.81
N LEU A 290 -13.89 -30.48 8.48
CA LEU A 290 -15.05 -31.03 7.78
C LEU A 290 -15.22 -32.54 7.97
N HIS A 291 -14.14 -33.29 8.21
CA HIS A 291 -14.16 -34.75 8.35
C HIS A 291 -13.99 -35.27 9.78
N GLY A 292 -13.89 -34.38 10.78
CA GLY A 292 -13.93 -34.75 12.20
C GLY A 292 -12.81 -35.70 12.63
N GLN A 293 -11.60 -35.56 12.06
CA GLN A 293 -10.41 -36.27 12.52
C GLN A 293 -9.52 -35.31 13.33
N PRO A 294 -9.04 -35.72 14.53
CA PRO A 294 -8.12 -34.91 15.33
C PRO A 294 -6.79 -34.62 14.61
#